data_AF-A0A5N6QZJ3-F1
#
_entry.id   AF-A0A5N6QZJ3-F1
#
_cell.length_a   1.000
_cell.length_b   1.000
_cell.length_c   1.000
_cell.angle_alpha   90.00
_cell.angle_beta   90.00
_cell.angle_gamma   90.00
#
_symmetry.space_group_name_H-M   'P 1'
#
loop_
_entity.id
_entity.type
_entity.pdbx_description
1 polymer ?
#
loop_
_entity_poly.entity_id
_entity_poly.type
_entity_poly.pdbx_seq_one_letter_code
_entity_poly.pdbx_strand_id
1 'polypeptide(L)'
;MAIRKGCTPSQLALAWVHHQGNDVCPIPGTTKIENFNDNIGPLSVKFTPEELVELESFASEGVVKGDRCSNDITTWKDSETPPLSSWKAA
;
A
#
# COMPACT_ATOMS: atom_id res chain seq x y z
N MET A 1 4.84 7.56 -16.26
CA MET A 1 5.88 8.33 -15.54
C MET A 1 7.05 7.48 -15.04
N ALA A 2 6.85 6.30 -14.42
CA ALA A 2 7.92 5.50 -13.81
C ALA A 2 9.14 5.25 -14.72
N ILE A 3 8.89 4.88 -15.99
CA ILE A 3 9.93 4.71 -17.03
C ILE A 3 10.74 6.00 -17.22
N ARG A 4 10.11 7.18 -17.26
CA ARG A 4 10.81 8.47 -17.39
C ARG A 4 11.72 8.76 -16.19
N LYS A 5 11.33 8.30 -14.99
CA LYS A 5 12.12 8.43 -13.75
C LYS A 5 13.14 7.30 -13.58
N GLY A 6 13.18 6.30 -14.48
CA GLY A 6 14.06 5.15 -14.36
C GLY A 6 13.79 4.27 -13.13
N CYS A 7 12.55 4.23 -12.65
CA CYS A 7 12.15 3.45 -11.47
C CYS A 7 10.97 2.52 -11.80
N THR A 8 10.69 1.58 -10.90
CA THR A 8 9.51 0.71 -11.02
C THR A 8 8.23 1.47 -10.66
N PRO A 9 7.05 1.02 -11.11
CA PRO A 9 5.78 1.64 -10.71
C PRO A 9 5.55 1.63 -9.19
N SER A 10 5.94 0.55 -8.49
CA SER A 10 5.88 0.48 -7.03
C SER A 10 6.79 1.53 -6.39
N GLN A 11 7.99 1.70 -6.93
CA GLN A 11 8.92 2.71 -6.43
C GLN A 11 8.38 4.13 -6.61
N LEU A 12 7.83 4.43 -7.78
CA LEU A 12 7.22 5.72 -8.08
C LEU A 12 6.08 6.04 -7.11
N ALA A 13 5.20 5.05 -6.86
CA ALA A 13 4.07 5.22 -5.95
C ALA A 13 4.54 5.49 -4.51
N LEU A 14 5.50 4.71 -4.01
CA LEU A 14 6.02 4.91 -2.65
C LEU A 14 6.77 6.25 -2.52
N ALA A 15 7.49 6.66 -3.55
CA ALA A 15 8.18 7.95 -3.58
C ALA A 15 7.19 9.11 -3.50
N TRP A 16 6.04 9.00 -4.18
CA TRP A 16 4.98 9.99 -4.09
C TRP A 16 4.38 10.05 -2.67
N VAL A 17 4.16 8.90 -2.01
CA VAL A 17 3.70 8.86 -0.61
C VAL A 17 4.68 9.58 0.32
N HIS A 18 5.99 9.36 0.14
CA HIS A 18 7.02 10.09 0.90
C HIS A 18 6.97 11.61 0.66
N HIS A 19 6.48 12.09 -0.49
CA HIS A 19 6.36 13.53 -0.78
C HIS A 19 5.10 14.18 -0.19
N GLN A 20 4.15 13.40 0.37
CA GLN A 20 2.92 13.95 0.95
C GLN A 20 3.15 14.79 2.21
N GLY A 21 4.28 14.63 2.89
CA GLY A 21 4.63 15.44 4.06
C GLY A 21 5.79 14.84 4.86
N ASN A 22 6.47 15.69 5.64
CA ASN A 22 7.55 15.24 6.54
C ASN A 22 7.04 14.41 7.73
N ASP A 23 5.72 14.43 7.95
CA ASP A 23 4.96 13.68 8.94
C ASP A 23 4.35 12.38 8.38
N VAL A 24 4.61 12.06 7.11
CA VAL A 24 4.13 10.84 6.45
C VAL A 24 5.25 9.79 6.38
N CYS A 25 5.06 8.68 7.09
CA CYS A 25 6.00 7.55 7.08
C CYS A 25 5.31 6.29 6.54
N PRO A 26 5.50 5.92 5.26
CA PRO A 26 4.94 4.70 4.73
C PRO A 26 5.63 3.46 5.31
N ILE A 27 4.86 2.41 5.56
CA ILE A 27 5.31 1.15 6.19
C ILE A 27 5.04 -0.07 5.28
N PRO A 28 5.66 -0.13 4.08
CA PRO A 28 5.38 -1.19 3.12
C PRO A 28 5.89 -2.55 3.62
N GLY A 29 4.96 -3.52 3.73
CA GLY A 29 5.29 -4.91 4.07
C GLY A 29 5.62 -5.75 2.83
N THR A 30 6.52 -6.71 2.97
CA THR A 30 6.83 -7.71 1.93
C THR A 30 7.39 -8.98 2.54
N THR A 31 7.22 -10.12 1.84
CA THR A 31 7.84 -11.41 2.17
C THR A 31 9.04 -11.76 1.28
N LYS A 32 9.32 -10.93 0.26
CA LYS A 32 10.39 -11.14 -0.73
C LYS A 32 11.48 -10.09 -0.59
N ILE A 33 12.74 -10.53 -0.65
CA ILE A 33 13.92 -9.66 -0.56
C ILE A 33 14.00 -8.70 -1.75
N GLU A 34 13.67 -9.15 -2.96
CA GLU A 34 13.65 -8.30 -4.16
C GLU A 34 12.71 -7.09 -3.96
N ASN A 35 11.50 -7.33 -3.48
CA ASN A 35 10.54 -6.28 -3.15
C ASN A 35 11.01 -5.39 -2.00
N PHE A 36 11.77 -5.93 -1.05
CA PHE A 36 12.36 -5.12 0.03
C PHE A 36 13.36 -4.11 -0.54
N ASN A 37 14.22 -4.53 -1.48
CA ASN A 37 15.11 -3.63 -2.18
C ASN A 37 14.33 -2.59 -3.00
N ASP A 38 13.23 -3.00 -3.65
CA ASP A 38 12.33 -2.08 -4.34
C ASP A 38 11.63 -1.10 -3.41
N ASN A 39 11.39 -1.46 -2.14
CA ASN A 39 10.82 -0.55 -1.15
C ASN A 39 11.83 0.50 -0.64
N ILE A 40 13.14 0.29 -0.85
CA ILE A 40 14.21 1.24 -0.48
C ILE A 40 14.49 2.24 -1.59
N GLY A 41 14.49 1.79 -2.86
CA GLY A 41 14.72 2.63 -4.04
C GLY A 41 13.95 3.97 -4.12
N PRO A 42 12.72 4.10 -3.58
CA PRO A 42 11.90 5.32 -3.66
C PRO A 42 12.52 6.54 -3.00
N LEU A 43 13.39 6.34 -2.01
CA LEU A 43 14.10 7.42 -1.31
C LEU A 43 15.00 8.25 -2.25
N SER A 44 15.43 7.64 -3.36
CA SER A 44 16.28 8.28 -4.39
C SER A 44 15.48 9.00 -5.47
N VAL A 45 14.16 8.80 -5.54
CA VAL A 45 13.30 9.44 -6.53
C VAL A 45 12.93 10.85 -6.05
N LYS A 46 13.21 11.86 -6.89
CA LYS A 46 12.86 13.26 -6.64
C LYS A 46 11.84 13.71 -7.67
N PHE A 47 10.84 14.50 -7.27
CA PHE A 47 9.87 15.07 -8.20
C PHE A 47 10.08 16.56 -8.41
N THR A 48 9.78 17.04 -9.61
CA THR A 48 9.53 18.46 -9.83
C THR A 48 8.07 18.80 -9.46
N PRO A 49 7.73 20.07 -9.22
CA PRO A 49 6.35 20.48 -8.97
C PRO A 49 5.39 20.05 -10.08
N GLU A 50 5.81 20.13 -11.35
CA GLU A 50 5.00 19.75 -12.50
C GLU A 50 4.74 18.24 -12.56
N GLU A 51 5.73 17.44 -12.18
CA GLU A 51 5.57 15.98 -12.09
C GLU A 51 4.62 15.58 -10.96
N LEU A 52 4.63 16.30 -9.83
CA LEU A 52 3.66 16.08 -8.75
C LEU A 52 2.23 16.38 -9.21
N VAL A 53 2.02 17.50 -9.91
CA VAL A 53 0.72 17.85 -10.50
C VAL A 53 0.26 16.79 -11.51
N GLU A 54 1.17 16.30 -12.36
CA GLU A 54 0.84 15.22 -13.30
C GLU A 54 0.47 13.93 -12.55
N LEU A 55 1.20 13.56 -11.50
CA LEU A 55 0.91 12.37 -10.67
C LEU A 55 -0.46 12.45 -9.99
N GLU A 56 -0.76 13.58 -9.37
CA GLU A 56 -2.04 13.81 -8.69
C GLU A 56 -3.22 13.74 -9.66
N SER A 57 -3.02 14.12 -10.93
CA SER A 57 -4.04 13.98 -11.96
C SER A 57 -4.44 12.53 -12.26
N PHE A 58 -3.58 11.54 -11.97
CA PHE A 58 -3.90 10.12 -12.18
C PHE A 58 -4.84 9.54 -11.11
N ALA A 59 -4.90 10.15 -9.93
CA ALA A 59 -5.64 9.64 -8.78
C ALA A 59 -6.43 10.77 -8.11
N SER A 60 -7.37 11.36 -8.84
CA SER A 60 -8.22 12.43 -8.29
C SER A 60 -9.04 11.95 -7.09
N GLU A 61 -9.26 12.88 -6.15
CA GLU A 61 -10.06 12.61 -4.95
C GLU A 61 -11.42 12.02 -5.32
N GLY A 62 -11.75 10.87 -4.74
CA GLY A 62 -13.04 10.20 -4.92
C GLY A 62 -13.08 9.10 -5.97
N VAL A 63 -12.02 8.90 -6.78
CA VAL A 63 -11.96 7.77 -7.73
C VAL A 63 -11.94 6.42 -7.02
N VAL A 64 -11.29 6.35 -5.84
CA VAL A 64 -11.22 5.13 -5.03
C VAL A 64 -11.73 5.44 -3.62
N LYS A 65 -12.98 5.08 -3.35
CA LYS A 65 -13.53 4.99 -1.99
C LYS A 65 -13.64 3.52 -1.61
N GLY A 66 -12.73 3.05 -0.77
CA GLY A 66 -12.78 1.70 -0.24
C GLY A 66 -13.59 1.62 1.05
N ASP A 67 -14.31 0.53 1.23
CA ASP A 67 -14.83 0.15 2.55
C ASP A 67 -13.67 -0.31 3.45
N ARG A 68 -13.83 -0.16 4.77
CA ARG A 68 -12.84 -0.62 5.75
C ARG A 68 -12.65 -2.14 5.72
N CYS A 69 -13.69 -2.88 5.37
CA CYS A 69 -13.69 -4.33 5.18
C CYS A 69 -14.46 -4.60 3.88
N SER A 70 -13.84 -5.25 2.90
CA SER A 70 -14.62 -5.78 1.78
C SER A 70 -15.52 -6.90 2.28
N ASN A 71 -16.66 -7.10 1.63
CA ASN A 71 -17.62 -8.14 2.02
C ASN A 71 -17.01 -9.56 2.01
N ASP A 72 -15.93 -9.77 1.26
CA ASP A 72 -15.26 -11.06 1.13
C ASP A 72 -14.17 -11.29 2.20
N ILE A 73 -13.85 -10.30 3.04
CA ILE A 73 -12.88 -10.45 4.13
C ILE A 73 -13.60 -10.93 5.38
N THR A 74 -13.29 -12.16 5.80
CA THR A 74 -13.68 -12.69 7.11
C THR A 74 -13.09 -11.81 8.21
N THR A 75 -13.93 -11.16 8.99
CA THR A 75 -13.49 -10.31 10.10
C THR A 75 -13.71 -10.99 11.44
N TRP A 76 -13.35 -10.31 12.53
CA TRP A 76 -13.76 -10.71 13.89
C TRP A 76 -15.28 -10.90 14.02
N LYS A 77 -16.08 -10.30 13.13
CA LYS A 77 -17.54 -10.45 13.11
C LYS A 77 -17.99 -11.85 12.74
N ASP A 78 -17.17 -12.60 12.00
CA ASP A 78 -17.47 -13.96 11.52
C ASP A 78 -16.54 -15.00 12.17
N SER A 79 -15.77 -14.57 13.18
CA SER A 79 -14.85 -15.42 13.92
C SER A 79 -15.58 -16.11 15.07
N GLU A 80 -16.26 -17.21 14.74
CA GLU A 80 -16.88 -18.09 15.73
C GLU A 80 -15.86 -19.03 16.37
N THR A 81 -16.17 -19.49 17.59
CA THR A 81 -15.36 -20.51 18.27
C THR A 81 -15.97 -21.89 18.06
N PRO A 82 -15.16 -22.96 17.85
CA PRO A 82 -15.69 -24.31 17.72
C PRO A 82 -16.56 -24.66 18.95
N PRO A 83 -17.79 -25.14 18.75
CA PRO A 83 -18.71 -25.41 19.86
C PRO A 83 -18.14 -26.48 20.77
N LEU A 84 -18.45 -26.45 22.06
CA LEU A 84 -17.90 -27.39 23.06
C LEU A 84 -18.08 -28.88 22.65
N SER A 85 -19.13 -29.19 21.91
CA SER A 85 -19.41 -30.53 21.37
C SER A 85 -18.42 -31.01 20.30
N SER A 86 -17.69 -30.12 19.63
CA SER A 86 -16.67 -30.47 18.63
C SER A 86 -15.30 -30.80 19.26
N TRP A 87 -15.16 -30.64 20.57
CA TRP A 87 -13.92 -30.89 21.29
C TRP A 87 -13.88 -32.38 21.67
N LYS A 88 -12.87 -33.10 21.19
CA LYS A 88 -12.60 -34.47 21.66
C LYS A 88 -11.73 -34.39 22.91
N ALA A 89 -12.20 -34.98 24.01
CA ALA A 89 -11.37 -35.19 25.19
C ALA A 89 -10.21 -36.14 24.82
N ALA A 90 -9.00 -35.78 25.26
CA ALA A 90 -7.79 -36.59 25.10
C ALA A 90 -7.83 -37.84 26.00
#